data_AF-A0A7Z7NH38-F1
#
_entry.id   AF-A0A7Z7NH38-F1
#
_cell.length_a   1.000
_cell.length_b   1.000
_cell.length_c   1.000
_cell.angle_alpha   90.00
_cell.angle_beta   90.00
_cell.angle_gamma   90.00
#
_symmetry.space_group_name_H-M   'P 1'
#
loop_
_entity.id
_entity.type
_entity.pdbx_description
1 polymer ?
#
loop_
_entity_poly.entity_id
_entity_poly.type
_entity_poly.pdbx_seq_one_letter_code
_entity_poly.pdbx_strand_id
1 'polypeptide(L)'
;MSDHNISKLESACVVVVRRGGVTRTKQFSYARFGGQRAALREARAWRDSMLDALPPAKRWSGPRPRPLANKRSNQPVGVSEFVGGDGRLRYSVNWVDAEGVSRVKTFSAGDAKSASPEIVRKAERTARRFRRAYEQARKAGTEFDPTQFNDWR
;
A
#
# COMPACT_ATOMS: atom_id res chain seq x y z
N MET A 1 -20.51 10.22 -6.62
CA MET A 1 -20.26 10.27 -5.16
C MET A 1 -20.41 8.87 -4.59
N SER A 2 -19.32 8.22 -4.14
CA SER A 2 -19.37 6.84 -3.62
C SER A 2 -19.88 6.77 -2.18
N ASP A 3 -20.72 5.79 -1.88
CA ASP A 3 -21.25 5.48 -0.54
C ASP A 3 -20.25 4.67 0.32
N HIS A 4 -18.94 4.94 0.17
CA HIS A 4 -17.92 4.31 1.00
C HIS A 4 -18.22 4.57 2.49
N ASN A 5 -18.06 3.53 3.30
CA ASN A 5 -18.33 3.51 4.75
C ASN A 5 -19.81 3.65 5.15
N ILE A 6 -20.75 3.56 4.20
CA ILE A 6 -22.19 3.63 4.46
C ILE A 6 -22.85 2.33 4.00
N SER A 7 -23.34 1.53 4.94
CA SER A 7 -24.15 0.34 4.67
C SER A 7 -25.62 0.73 4.62
N LYS A 8 -26.31 0.39 3.53
CA LYS A 8 -27.75 0.58 3.39
C LYS A 8 -28.47 -0.68 3.88
N LEU A 9 -29.40 -0.51 4.80
CA LEU A 9 -30.32 -1.53 5.27
C LEU A 9 -31.74 -1.18 4.78
N GLU A 10 -32.70 -2.08 5.03
CA GLU A 10 -34.10 -1.90 4.63
C GLU A 10 -34.75 -0.68 5.28
N SER A 11 -34.46 -0.42 6.56
CA SER A 11 -35.11 0.64 7.36
C SER A 11 -34.18 1.78 7.78
N ALA A 12 -32.88 1.67 7.49
CA ALA A 12 -31.88 2.64 7.94
C ALA A 12 -30.62 2.57 7.08
N CYS A 13 -29.73 3.54 7.24
CA CYS A 13 -28.33 3.39 6.84
C CYS A 13 -27.40 3.49 8.06
N VAL A 14 -26.31 2.75 8.01
CA VAL A 14 -25.29 2.71 9.08
C VAL A 14 -23.99 3.21 8.50
N VAL A 15 -23.40 4.19 9.17
CA VAL A 15 -22.09 4.75 8.82
C VAL A 15 -21.07 4.21 9.81
N VAL A 16 -19.96 3.67 9.30
CA VAL A 16 -18.84 3.19 10.12
C VAL A 16 -17.54 3.86 9.68
N VAL A 17 -17.04 4.79 10.48
CA VAL A 17 -15.76 5.48 10.24
C VAL A 17 -14.67 4.84 11.11
N ARG A 18 -13.62 4.34 10.48
CA ARG A 18 -12.43 3.77 11.16
C ARG A 18 -11.20 4.59 10.80
N ARG A 19 -10.68 5.40 11.75
CA ARG A 19 -9.54 6.30 11.51
C ARG A 19 -8.74 6.49 12.80
N GLY A 20 -7.40 6.49 12.70
CA GLY A 20 -6.52 6.77 13.85
C GLY A 20 -6.65 5.79 15.02
N GLY A 21 -7.04 4.54 14.77
CA GLY A 21 -7.30 3.54 15.83
C GLY A 21 -8.68 3.70 16.51
N VAL A 22 -9.47 4.70 16.11
CA VAL A 22 -10.82 4.94 16.63
C VAL A 22 -11.86 4.45 15.62
N THR A 23 -12.90 3.79 16.11
CA THR A 23 -14.08 3.43 15.33
C THR A 23 -15.27 4.24 15.83
N ARG A 24 -15.95 4.93 14.91
CA ARG A 24 -17.21 5.64 15.17
C ARG A 24 -18.29 5.05 14.29
N THR A 25 -19.41 4.67 14.90
CA THR A 25 -20.56 4.10 14.21
C THR A 25 -21.80 4.93 14.52
N LYS A 26 -22.61 5.22 13.51
CA LYS A 26 -23.91 5.88 13.70
C LYS A 26 -24.93 5.36 12.70
N GLN A 27 -26.16 5.18 13.17
CA GLN A 27 -27.30 4.76 12.36
C GLN A 27 -28.25 5.94 12.11
N PHE A 28 -28.83 5.97 10.90
CA PHE A 28 -29.79 6.97 10.45
C PHE A 28 -31.04 6.23 9.94
N SER A 29 -32.11 6.21 10.72
CA SER A 29 -33.34 5.53 10.33
C SER A 29 -34.12 6.32 9.27
N TYR A 30 -34.68 5.64 8.28
CA TYR A 30 -35.42 6.30 7.22
C TYR A 30 -36.68 7.00 7.75
N ALA A 31 -37.38 6.37 8.70
CA ALA A 31 -38.57 6.95 9.32
C ALA A 31 -38.28 8.29 10.03
N ARG A 32 -37.18 8.37 10.79
CA ARG A 32 -36.84 9.58 11.56
C ARG A 32 -36.37 10.74 10.67
N PHE A 33 -35.71 10.42 9.56
CA PHE A 33 -35.07 11.41 8.70
C PHE A 33 -35.91 11.78 7.47
N GLY A 34 -37.15 11.32 7.36
CA GLY A 34 -38.04 11.68 6.24
C GLY A 34 -37.75 10.89 4.95
N GLY A 35 -37.36 9.63 5.09
CA GLY A 35 -37.11 8.69 4.01
C GLY A 35 -35.62 8.45 3.73
N GLN A 36 -35.37 7.47 2.86
CA GLN A 36 -34.02 6.99 2.54
C GLN A 36 -33.09 8.09 2.03
N ARG A 37 -33.58 8.96 1.15
CA ARG A 37 -32.77 10.02 0.53
C ARG A 37 -32.27 11.04 1.55
N ALA A 38 -33.13 11.45 2.48
CA ALA A 38 -32.76 12.40 3.51
C ALA A 38 -31.84 11.76 4.57
N ALA A 39 -32.10 10.52 4.98
CA ALA A 39 -31.20 9.76 5.85
C ALA A 39 -29.80 9.61 5.24
N LEU A 40 -29.69 9.31 3.95
CA LEU A 40 -28.40 9.21 3.25
C LEU A 40 -27.65 10.54 3.18
N ARG A 41 -28.35 11.66 3.03
CA ARG A 41 -27.74 12.99 3.05
C ARG A 41 -27.11 13.27 4.42
N GLU A 42 -27.85 13.03 5.50
CA GLU A 42 -27.34 13.22 6.87
C GLU A 42 -26.21 12.23 7.22
N ALA A 43 -26.32 10.99 6.75
CA ALA A 43 -25.27 9.99 6.89
C ALA A 43 -23.95 10.43 6.23
N ARG A 44 -24.02 11.02 5.03
CA ARG A 44 -22.85 11.57 4.33
C ARG A 44 -22.26 12.76 5.08
N ALA A 45 -23.09 13.73 5.46
CA ALA A 45 -22.65 14.90 6.22
C ALA A 45 -21.97 14.51 7.55
N TRP A 46 -22.52 13.51 8.25
CA TRP A 46 -21.91 13.00 9.47
C TRP A 46 -20.60 12.25 9.19
N ARG A 47 -20.54 11.42 8.16
CA ARG A 47 -19.29 10.75 7.75
C ARG A 47 -18.19 11.77 7.49
N ASP A 48 -18.50 12.80 6.72
CA ASP A 48 -17.53 13.80 6.28
C ASP A 48 -17.03 14.63 7.47
N SER A 49 -17.92 15.07 8.37
CA SER A 49 -17.48 15.75 9.61
C SER A 49 -16.63 14.86 10.53
N MET A 50 -16.90 13.55 10.61
CA MET A 50 -16.05 12.62 11.35
C MET A 50 -14.69 12.42 10.67
N LEU A 51 -14.65 12.41 9.34
CA LEU A 51 -13.39 12.33 8.60
C LEU A 51 -12.55 13.60 8.82
N ASP A 52 -13.15 14.78 8.88
CA ASP A 52 -12.43 16.04 9.13
C ASP A 52 -11.94 16.14 10.59
N ALA A 53 -12.76 15.71 11.56
CA ALA A 53 -12.41 15.80 12.98
C ALA A 53 -11.38 14.77 13.44
N LEU A 54 -11.33 13.60 12.79
CA LEU A 54 -10.40 12.54 13.18
C LEU A 54 -9.02 12.78 12.54
N PRO A 55 -7.92 12.54 13.29
CA PRO A 55 -6.58 12.74 12.76
C PRO A 55 -6.41 11.97 11.46
N PRO A 56 -5.59 12.47 10.52
CA PRO A 56 -5.47 11.84 9.23
C PRO A 56 -5.18 10.34 9.38
N ALA A 57 -5.87 9.50 8.59
CA ALA A 57 -5.59 8.08 8.59
C ALA A 57 -4.08 7.98 8.40
N LYS A 58 -3.38 7.34 9.35
CA LYS A 58 -1.92 7.24 9.31
C LYS A 58 -1.60 6.62 7.96
N ARG A 59 -1.21 7.45 6.99
CA ARG A 59 -0.76 6.97 5.69
C ARG A 59 0.44 6.15 6.05
N TRP A 60 0.32 4.84 5.87
CA TRP A 60 1.41 3.94 6.15
C TRP A 60 2.52 4.29 5.16
N SER A 61 3.42 5.19 5.54
CA SER A 61 4.55 5.67 4.75
C SER A 61 5.75 4.72 4.86
N GLY A 62 5.48 3.44 5.13
CA GLY A 62 6.52 2.47 5.43
C GLY A 62 6.44 1.15 4.70
N PRO A 63 7.54 0.37 4.74
CA PRO A 63 7.51 -1.08 4.63
C PRO A 63 6.28 -1.67 5.28
N ARG A 64 5.40 -2.39 4.57
CA ARG A 64 4.44 -3.22 5.29
C ARG A 64 5.23 -4.24 6.13
N PRO A 65 4.84 -4.50 7.38
CA PRO A 65 5.56 -5.44 8.23
C PRO A 65 5.34 -6.90 7.79
N ARG A 66 4.27 -7.16 7.03
CA ARG A 66 3.92 -8.50 6.53
C ARG A 66 3.55 -8.44 5.05
N PRO A 67 3.84 -9.52 4.28
CA PRO A 67 3.29 -9.71 2.95
C PRO A 67 1.77 -9.61 2.95
N LEU A 68 1.19 -9.22 1.81
CA LEU A 68 -0.25 -9.35 1.63
C LEU A 68 -0.62 -10.83 1.70
N ALA A 69 -1.78 -11.15 2.27
CA ALA A 69 -2.25 -12.53 2.41
C ALA A 69 -2.35 -13.28 1.07
N ASN A 70 -2.54 -12.56 -0.04
CA ASN A 70 -2.60 -13.09 -1.39
C ASN A 70 -1.26 -12.98 -2.16
N LYS A 71 -0.14 -12.68 -1.50
CA LYS A 71 1.16 -12.58 -2.18
C LYS A 71 1.61 -13.98 -2.61
N ARG A 72 1.71 -14.20 -3.93
CA ARG A 72 2.12 -15.49 -4.52
C ARG A 72 3.63 -15.65 -4.69
N SER A 73 4.40 -14.57 -4.62
CA SER A 73 5.86 -14.63 -4.76
C SER A 73 6.54 -14.97 -3.43
N ASN A 74 7.57 -15.81 -3.45
CA ASN A 74 8.48 -16.07 -2.31
C ASN A 74 9.45 -14.91 -2.01
N GLN A 75 9.23 -13.74 -2.62
CA GLN A 75 10.02 -12.54 -2.40
C GLN A 75 9.59 -11.83 -1.10
N PRO A 76 10.48 -11.11 -0.41
CA PRO A 76 10.14 -10.33 0.77
C PRO A 76 9.18 -9.17 0.45
N VAL A 77 8.59 -8.54 1.47
CA VAL A 77 7.74 -7.35 1.26
C VAL A 77 8.54 -6.26 0.55
N GLY A 78 7.92 -5.59 -0.42
CA GLY A 78 8.56 -4.53 -1.17
C GLY A 78 9.45 -5.02 -2.31
N VAL A 79 9.71 -6.32 -2.42
CA VAL A 79 10.38 -6.95 -3.57
C VAL A 79 9.37 -7.73 -4.40
N SER A 80 9.39 -7.48 -5.70
CA SER A 80 8.53 -8.12 -6.70
C SER A 80 9.39 -8.75 -7.79
N GLU A 81 9.03 -9.97 -8.18
CA GLU A 81 9.57 -10.66 -9.35
C GLU A 81 8.48 -10.69 -10.43
N PHE A 82 8.84 -10.33 -11.66
CA PHE A 82 7.91 -10.39 -12.79
C PHE A 82 8.66 -10.44 -14.13
N VAL A 83 7.95 -10.92 -15.15
CA VAL A 83 8.36 -10.79 -16.55
C VAL A 83 7.63 -9.58 -17.12
N GLY A 84 8.35 -8.61 -17.67
CA GLY A 84 7.72 -7.45 -18.31
C GLY A 84 7.13 -7.79 -19.67
N GLY A 85 6.38 -6.87 -20.25
CA GLY A 85 5.76 -7.06 -21.57
C GLY A 85 6.78 -7.31 -22.71
N ASP A 86 8.03 -6.92 -22.51
CA ASP A 86 9.17 -7.18 -23.40
C ASP A 86 9.84 -8.54 -23.17
N GLY A 87 9.23 -9.42 -22.36
CA GLY A 87 9.75 -10.76 -22.08
C GLY A 87 10.93 -10.81 -21.11
N ARG A 88 11.35 -9.68 -20.52
CA ARG A 88 12.51 -9.65 -19.62
C ARG A 88 12.14 -9.94 -18.16
N LEU A 89 12.89 -10.83 -17.52
CA LEU A 89 12.77 -11.11 -16.09
C LEU A 89 13.36 -9.95 -15.27
N ARG A 90 12.61 -9.48 -14.28
CA ARG A 90 12.96 -8.33 -13.44
C ARG A 90 12.67 -8.59 -11.97
N TYR A 91 13.54 -8.05 -11.13
CA TYR A 91 13.33 -7.91 -9.69
C TYR A 91 13.21 -6.43 -9.36
N SER A 92 12.05 -5.98 -8.89
CA SER A 92 11.82 -4.58 -8.52
C SER A 92 11.70 -4.41 -7.01
N VAL A 93 12.27 -3.33 -6.49
CA VAL A 93 12.22 -2.99 -5.07
C VAL A 93 11.59 -1.62 -4.90
N ASN A 94 10.57 -1.55 -4.06
CA ASN A 94 9.90 -0.31 -3.68
C ASN A 94 10.47 0.21 -2.36
N TRP A 95 10.78 1.51 -2.31
CA TRP A 95 11.15 2.22 -1.08
C TRP A 95 10.54 3.62 -1.05
N VAL A 96 10.74 4.31 0.06
CA VAL A 96 10.35 5.71 0.24
C VAL A 96 11.64 6.48 0.51
N ASP A 97 11.89 7.54 -0.25
CA ASP A 97 13.07 8.39 -0.05
C ASP A 97 12.90 9.34 1.16
N ALA A 98 13.93 10.14 1.43
CA ALA A 98 13.94 11.09 2.55
C ALA A 98 12.81 12.13 2.46
N GLU A 99 12.34 12.44 1.25
CA GLU A 99 11.25 13.38 0.98
C GLU A 99 9.86 12.74 1.14
N GLY A 100 9.79 11.44 1.45
CA GLY A 100 8.52 10.73 1.57
C GLY A 100 7.94 10.26 0.24
N VAL A 101 8.69 10.37 -0.86
CA VAL A 101 8.25 9.97 -2.19
C VAL A 101 8.49 8.49 -2.41
N SER A 102 7.49 7.79 -2.93
CA SER A 102 7.62 6.37 -3.29
C SER A 102 8.49 6.22 -4.53
N ARG A 103 9.52 5.38 -4.44
CA ARG A 103 10.48 5.10 -5.52
C ARG A 103 10.56 3.61 -5.80
N VAL A 104 10.99 3.29 -7.03
CA VAL A 104 11.15 1.91 -7.50
C VAL A 104 12.49 1.76 -8.21
N LYS A 105 13.18 0.64 -7.97
CA LYS A 105 14.45 0.29 -8.60
C LYS A 105 14.37 -1.13 -9.10
N THR A 106 14.83 -1.33 -10.32
CA THR A 106 14.59 -2.55 -11.07
C THR A 106 15.91 -3.17 -11.50
N PHE A 107 16.11 -4.44 -11.13
CA PHE A 107 17.24 -5.26 -11.51
C PHE A 107 16.77 -6.23 -12.61
N SER A 108 17.14 -5.97 -13.87
CA SER A 108 16.74 -6.82 -15.00
C SER A 108 17.74 -7.96 -15.21
N ALA A 109 17.28 -9.21 -15.10
CA ALA A 109 18.11 -10.40 -15.24
C ALA A 109 18.38 -10.81 -16.70
N GLY A 110 17.67 -10.21 -17.67
CA GLY A 110 17.75 -10.60 -19.07
C GLY A 110 16.40 -11.05 -19.62
N ASP A 111 16.42 -11.65 -20.80
CA ASP A 111 15.26 -12.35 -21.38
C ASP A 111 14.84 -13.51 -20.47
N ALA A 112 13.55 -13.62 -20.13
CA ALA A 112 13.09 -14.62 -19.18
C ALA A 112 13.27 -16.07 -19.65
N LYS A 113 13.39 -16.30 -20.96
CA LYS A 113 13.57 -17.64 -21.54
C LYS A 113 15.04 -18.06 -21.62
N SER A 114 15.97 -17.10 -21.69
CA SER A 114 17.39 -17.36 -21.94
C SER A 114 18.34 -16.72 -20.92
N ALA A 115 17.84 -16.04 -19.89
CA ALA A 115 18.67 -15.41 -18.87
C ALA A 115 19.58 -16.43 -18.18
N SER A 116 20.86 -16.08 -18.07
CA SER A 116 21.83 -16.87 -17.31
C SER A 116 21.35 -17.05 -15.85
N PRO A 117 21.31 -18.28 -15.33
CA PRO A 117 20.94 -18.53 -13.93
C PRO A 117 21.80 -17.74 -12.93
N GLU A 118 23.04 -17.44 -13.29
CA GLU A 118 23.92 -16.61 -12.47
C GLU A 118 23.42 -15.18 -12.36
N ILE A 119 23.06 -14.56 -13.49
CA ILE A 119 22.55 -13.18 -13.53
C ILE A 119 21.18 -13.10 -12.86
N VAL A 120 20.33 -14.12 -13.01
CA VAL A 120 19.05 -14.22 -12.28
C VAL A 120 19.29 -14.21 -10.78
N ARG A 121 20.18 -15.09 -10.27
CA ARG A 121 20.53 -15.13 -8.85
C ARG A 121 21.19 -13.83 -8.37
N LYS A 122 22.03 -13.21 -9.19
CA LYS A 122 22.67 -11.92 -8.86
C LYS A 122 21.60 -10.83 -8.72
N ALA A 123 20.69 -10.70 -9.69
CA ALA A 123 19.59 -9.74 -9.65
C ALA A 123 18.68 -9.93 -8.43
N GLU A 124 18.29 -11.18 -8.13
CA GLU A 124 17.48 -11.49 -6.96
C GLU A 124 18.19 -11.12 -5.65
N ARG A 125 19.46 -11.55 -5.49
CA ARG A 125 20.24 -11.26 -4.29
C ARG A 125 20.44 -9.76 -4.10
N THR A 126 20.71 -9.02 -5.17
CA THR A 126 20.83 -7.56 -5.12
C THR A 126 19.53 -6.91 -4.70
N ALA A 127 18.38 -7.33 -5.25
CA ALA A 127 17.08 -6.82 -4.85
C ALA A 127 16.78 -7.08 -3.36
N ARG A 128 17.09 -8.28 -2.87
CA ARG A 128 16.96 -8.64 -1.45
C ARG A 128 17.92 -7.83 -0.56
N ARG A 129 19.17 -7.60 -1.00
CA ARG A 129 20.14 -6.77 -0.27
C ARG A 129 19.72 -5.32 -0.20
N PHE A 130 19.28 -4.74 -1.31
CA PHE A 130 18.69 -3.39 -1.36
C PHE A 130 17.60 -3.26 -0.31
N ARG A 131 16.68 -4.22 -0.29
CA ARG A 131 15.55 -4.19 0.63
C ARG A 131 15.99 -4.22 2.10
N ARG A 132 16.93 -5.10 2.44
CA ARG A 132 17.48 -5.20 3.80
C ARG A 132 18.21 -3.94 4.23
N ALA A 133 19.03 -3.36 3.35
CA ALA A 133 19.76 -2.13 3.63
C ALA A 133 18.79 -0.95 3.89
N TYR A 134 17.73 -0.83 3.08
CA TYR A 134 16.67 0.16 3.31
C TYR A 134 15.96 -0.04 4.65
N GLU A 135 15.60 -1.29 5.00
CA GLU A 135 14.95 -1.59 6.29
C GLU A 135 15.87 -1.30 7.49
N GLN A 136 17.17 -1.57 7.37
CA GLN A 136 18.17 -1.26 8.39
C GLN A 136 18.34 0.25 8.58
N ALA A 137 18.54 1.01 7.49
CA ALA A 137 18.67 2.46 7.54
C ALA A 137 17.45 3.11 8.21
N ARG A 138 16.24 2.68 7.80
CA ARG A 138 15.00 3.17 8.41
C ARG A 138 14.89 2.82 9.91
N LYS A 139 15.29 1.61 10.31
CA LYS A 139 15.28 1.20 11.73
C LYS A 139 16.29 2.02 12.56
N ALA A 140 17.42 2.37 11.97
CA ALA A 140 18.43 3.23 12.58
C ALA A 140 18.07 4.72 12.55
N GLY A 141 17.03 5.11 11.80
CA GLY A 141 16.67 6.52 11.58
C GLY A 141 17.66 7.26 10.66
N THR A 142 18.44 6.53 9.87
CA THR A 142 19.41 7.10 8.92
C THR A 142 18.83 7.16 7.51
N GLU A 143 19.40 8.03 6.69
CA GLU A 143 19.10 8.08 5.27
C GLU A 143 19.60 6.80 4.58
N PHE A 144 18.82 6.31 3.61
CA PHE A 144 19.19 5.16 2.80
C PHE A 144 19.72 5.64 1.45
N ASP A 145 20.97 5.33 1.14
CA ASP A 145 21.58 5.62 -0.16
C ASP A 145 21.31 4.47 -1.16
N PRO A 146 20.47 4.67 -2.19
CA PRO A 146 20.19 3.66 -3.21
C PRO A 146 21.29 3.53 -4.27
N THR A 147 22.24 4.48 -4.34
CA THR A 147 23.26 4.55 -5.40
C THR A 147 24.29 3.43 -5.28
N GLN A 148 24.53 2.92 -4.06
CA GLN A 148 25.36 1.72 -3.81
C GLN A 148 24.93 0.46 -4.58
N PHE A 149 23.72 0.47 -5.17
CA PHE A 149 23.17 -0.63 -5.98
C PHE A 149 23.09 -0.29 -7.48
N ASN A 150 23.70 0.80 -7.95
CA ASN A 150 23.70 1.17 -9.38
C ASN A 150 24.54 0.18 -10.19
N ASP A 151 25.74 -0.14 -9.70
CA ASP A 151 26.70 -1.04 -10.36
C ASP A 151 26.52 -2.51 -9.95
N TRP A 152 25.27 -2.96 -9.96
CA TRP A 152 24.93 -4.31 -9.52
C TRP A 152 25.27 -5.40 -10.55
N ARG A 153 25.55 -5.02 -11.80
CA ARG A 153 25.82 -5.96 -12.89
C ARG A 153 27.27 -6.38 -12.95
#